data_AF-A0A6G3X9Z4-F1
#
_entry.id   AF-A0A6G3X9Z4-F1
#
_cell.length_a   1.000
_cell.length_b   1.000
_cell.length_c   1.000
_cell.angle_alpha   90.00
_cell.angle_beta   90.00
_cell.angle_gamma   90.00
#
_symmetry.space_group_name_H-M   'P 1'
#
loop_
_entity.id
_entity.type
_entity.pdbx_description
1 polymer ?
#
loop_
_entity_poly.entity_id
_entity_poly.type
_entity_poly.pdbx_seq_one_letter_code
_entity_poly.pdbx_strand_id
1 'polypeptide(L)' 'MIAFVSGPVAALAPTTAVIEVGGIGMAVQCTPHTLADLRVGQEARLATSLVVREDSLTL' A
#
# COMPACT_ATOMS: atom_id res chain seq x y z
N MET A 1 -8.90 -11.91 -4.11
CA MET A 1 -9.12 -10.45 -4.01
C MET A 1 -8.35 -9.95 -2.80
N ILE A 2 -7.48 -8.96 -2.97
CA ILE A 2 -6.81 -8.29 -1.84
C ILE A 2 -7.65 -7.04 -1.57
N ALA A 3 -8.41 -7.05 -0.47
CA ALA A 3 -9.36 -6.00 -0.11
C ALA A 3 -8.74 -4.95 0.83
N PHE A 4 -7.68 -5.35 1.53
CA PHE A 4 -6.86 -4.45 2.34
C PHE A 4 -5.47 -5.04 2.52
N VAL A 5 -4.53 -4.19 2.88
CA VAL A 5 -3.24 -4.55 3.46
C VAL A 5 -3.10 -3.89 4.82
N SER A 6 -2.38 -4.54 5.73
CA SER A 6 -2.16 -4.03 7.10
C SER A 6 -0.76 -4.38 7.56
N GLY A 7 -0.08 -3.41 8.15
CA GLY A 7 1.27 -3.54 8.66
C GLY A 7 1.99 -2.20 8.75
N PRO A 8 3.27 -2.17 9.14
CA PRO A 8 4.04 -0.95 9.22
C PRO A 8 4.29 -0.37 7.81
N VAL A 9 4.23 0.95 7.70
CA VAL A 9 4.59 1.68 6.47
C VAL A 9 6.11 1.59 6.29
N ALA A 10 6.56 0.85 5.28
CA ALA A 10 7.98 0.69 4.97
C ALA A 10 8.54 1.88 4.19
N ALA A 11 7.75 2.47 3.28
CA ALA A 11 8.15 3.62 2.46
C ALA A 11 6.95 4.41 1.95
N LEU A 12 7.19 5.69 1.62
CA LEU A 12 6.21 6.57 0.98
C LEU A 12 6.86 7.23 -0.25
N ALA A 13 6.09 7.31 -1.33
CA ALA A 13 6.40 8.03 -2.56
C ALA A 13 5.20 8.93 -2.93
N PRO A 14 5.32 9.85 -3.90
CA PRO A 14 4.27 10.84 -4.18
C PRO A 14 2.86 10.29 -4.45
N THR A 15 2.75 9.04 -4.93
CA THR A 15 1.48 8.38 -5.26
C THR A 15 1.41 6.94 -4.75
N THR A 16 2.35 6.53 -3.89
CA THR A 16 2.48 5.12 -3.49
C THR A 16 2.88 5.02 -2.03
N ALA A 17 2.24 4.10 -1.30
CA ALA A 17 2.70 3.63 0.00
C ALA A 17 3.19 2.18 -0.13
N VAL A 18 4.24 1.82 0.61
CA VAL A 18 4.68 0.42 0.75
C VAL A 18 4.35 -0.03 2.16
N ILE A 19 3.52 -1.07 2.29
CA ILE A 19 3.15 -1.67 3.57
C ILE A 19 3.87 -3.01 3.70
N GLU A 20 4.57 -3.23 4.82
CA GLU A 20 5.19 -4.52 5.09
C GLU A 20 4.16 -5.52 5.60
N VAL A 21 3.98 -6.63 4.89
CA VAL A 21 3.03 -7.71 5.23
C VAL A 21 3.80 -9.02 5.27
N GLY A 22 4.08 -9.53 6.47
CA GLY A 22 4.80 -10.80 6.65
C GLY A 22 6.19 -10.82 6.01
N GLY A 23 6.90 -9.68 6.05
CA GLY A 23 8.22 -9.51 5.42
C GLY A 23 8.18 -9.16 3.92
N ILE A 24 7.00 -8.99 3.32
CA ILE A 24 6.83 -8.61 1.92
C ILE A 24 6.38 -7.14 1.83
N GLY A 25 7.08 -6.33 1.04
CA GLY A 25 6.68 -4.94 0.75
C GLY A 25 5.57 -4.88 -0.30
N MET A 26 4.36 -4.53 0.13
CA MET A 26 3.19 -4.37 -0.73
C MET A 26 3.06 -2.92 -1.18
N ALA A 27 3.34 -2.63 -2.45
CA ALA A 27 3.15 -1.31 -3.04
C ALA A 27 1.66 -1.07 -3.34
N VAL A 28 1.10 0.01 -2.81
CA VAL A 28 -0.30 0.41 -2.95
C VAL A 28 -0.37 1.82 -3.51
N GLN A 29 -1.10 1.99 -4.63
CA GLN A 29 -1.34 3.32 -5.20
C GLN A 29 -2.32 4.09 -4.32
N CYS A 30 -1.92 5.29 -3.92
CA CYS A 30 -2.66 6.11 -2.97
C CYS A 30 -2.74 7.55 -3.48
N THR A 31 -3.84 8.23 -3.14
CA THR A 31 -3.93 9.67 -3.36
C THR A 31 -3.00 10.43 -2.39
N PRO A 32 -2.56 11.65 -2.73
CA PRO A 32 -1.80 12.49 -1.80
C PRO A 32 -2.51 12.72 -0.46
N HIS A 33 -3.84 12.79 -0.46
CA HIS A 33 -4.63 12.92 0.76
C HIS A 33 -4.48 11.71 1.67
N THR A 34 -4.59 10.50 1.13
CA THR A 34 -4.36 9.25 1.88
C THR A 34 -2.93 9.17 2.40
N LEU A 35 -1.94 9.58 1.60
CA LEU A 35 -0.52 9.54 1.98
C LEU A 35 -0.19 10.53 3.11
N ALA A 36 -0.90 11.66 3.20
CA ALA A 36 -0.65 12.69 4.20
C ALA A 36 -0.82 12.18 5.64
N ASP A 37 -1.67 11.17 5.84
CA ASP A 37 -1.95 10.55 7.14
C ASP A 37 -0.96 9.43 7.50
N LEU A 38 -0.11 9.00 6.56
CA LEU A 38 0.82 7.89 6.76
C LEU A 38 2.19 8.37 7.25
N ARG A 39 2.85 7.54 8.06
CA ARG A 39 4.21 7.78 8.56
C ARG A 39 5.02 6.50 8.50
N VAL A 40 6.23 6.58 7.93
CA VAL A 40 7.16 5.45 7.85
C VAL A 40 7.44 4.89 9.25
N GLY A 41 7.40 3.57 9.39
CA GLY A 41 7.54 2.82 10.64
C GLY A 41 6.27 2.68 11.48
N GLN A 42 5.17 3.39 11.14
CA GLN A 42 3.91 3.25 11.86
C GLN A 42 2.98 2.24 11.21
N GLU A 43 2.17 1.57 12.04
CA GLU A 43 1.11 0.68 11.58
C GLU A 43 0.06 1.45 10.77
N ALA A 44 -0.30 0.89 9.62
CA ALA A 44 -1.36 1.39 8.77
C ALA A 44 -2.21 0.24 8.22
N ARG A 45 -3.47 0.54 7.95
CA ARG A 45 -4.38 -0.37 7.24
C ARG A 45 -5.01 0.38 6.09
N LEU A 46 -4.74 -0.08 4.87
CA LEU A 46 -5.24 0.54 3.64
C LEU A 46 -6.25 -0.39 2.98
N ALA A 47 -7.43 0.14 2.66
CA ALA A 47 -8.35 -0.53 1.76
C ALA A 47 -7.76 -0.51 0.34
N THR A 48 -7.85 -1.62 -0.37
CA THR A 48 -7.26 -1.78 -1.71
C THR A 48 -8.24 -2.45 -2.66
N SER A 49 -7.99 -2.24 -3.96
CA SER A 49 -8.67 -2.96 -5.02
C SER A 49 -7.62 -3.58 -5.92
N LEU A 50 -7.52 -4.92 -5.90
CA LEU A 50 -6.60 -5.63 -6.79
C LEU A 50 -7.07 -5.55 -8.24
N VAL A 51 -6.28 -4.88 -9.08
CA VAL A 51 -6.45 -4.84 -10.53
C VAL A 51 -5.52 -5.87 -11.17
N VAL A 52 -6.10 -6.83 -11.89
CA VAL A 52 -5.38 -7.88 -12.62
C VAL A 52 -5.36 -7.52 -14.10
N ARG A 53 -4.17 -7.50 -14.69
CA ARG A 53 -3.93 -7.36 -16.14
C ARG A 53 -3.15 -8.59 -16.63
N GLU A 54 -2.95 -8.70 -17.93
CA GLU A 54 -2.23 -9.84 -18.53
C GLU A 54 -0.79 -9.95 -18.03
N ASP A 55 -0.12 -8.81 -17.83
CA ASP A 55 1.29 -8.69 -17.50
C ASP A 55 1.54 -8.10 -16.10
N SER A 56 0.50 -7.71 -15.37
CA SER A 56 0.65 -6.99 -14.11
C SER A 56 -0.44 -7.26 -13.08
N LEU A 57 -0.06 -7.09 -11.81
CA LEU A 57 -0.96 -7.01 -10.66
C LEU A 57 -0.72 -5.67 -9.95
N THR A 58 -1.77 -4.93 -9.63
CA THR A 58 -1.64 -3.61 -8.97
C THR A 58 -2.66 -3.48 -7.85
N LEU A 59 -2.24 -2.84 -6.76
CA LEU A 59 -3.05 -2.56 -5.57
C LEU A 59 -3.32 -1.07 -5.39
#